data_AF-A0A644UNJ1-F1
#
_entry.id   AF-A0A644UNJ1-F1
#
_cell.length_a   1.000
_cell.length_b   1.000
_cell.length_c   1.000
_cell.angle_alpha   90.00
_cell.angle_beta   90.00
_cell.angle_gamma   90.00
#
_symmetry.space_group_name_H-M   'P 1'
#
loop_
_entity.id
_entity.type
_entity.pdbx_description
1 polymer ?
#
loop_
_entity_poly.entity_id
_entity_poly.type
_entity_poly.pdbx_seq_one_letter_code
_entity_poly.pdbx_strand_id
1 'polypeptide(L)'
;MYPERSRRGVEGPPPVPLTEIRNFTLNAVEGAQSEIRNQKSAMKTCTWPGNDPLMIEYHDTEWGVPVHDDTKLFEFLVLDAFQAGLSWKTILHRREGFRRAFDNFDAVKIAAYNEEDYHRLLGDSGIIRNRAKIRGTIRNAQVFLDIQKEFGSFDAYIWQFTGGKTIVNHWTELNQIPATSPESDAMAKDMKKRGFTFCGSTICYAFMQAAGLVDDHLEGCFRKSQGG
;
A
#
# COMPACT_ATOMS: atom_id res chain seq x y z
N MET A 1 74.65 19.62 7.59
CA MET A 1 74.47 20.79 8.45
C MET A 1 73.44 21.70 7.78
N TYR A 2 72.17 21.61 8.18
CA TYR A 2 71.07 22.49 7.73
C TYR A 2 70.36 23.00 9.00
N PRO A 3 70.02 24.30 9.11
CA PRO A 3 69.53 24.89 10.35
C PRO A 3 68.03 24.69 10.53
N GLU A 4 67.61 24.49 11.78
CA GLU A 4 66.21 24.39 12.20
C GLU A 4 65.46 25.72 11.93
N ARG A 5 64.30 25.63 11.29
CA ARG A 5 63.33 26.74 11.19
C ARG A 5 62.26 26.60 12.28
N SER A 6 62.23 27.61 13.15
CA SER A 6 61.21 27.90 14.16
C SER A 6 59.78 27.83 13.60
N ARG A 7 58.94 26.94 14.14
CA ARG A 7 57.48 26.94 13.92
C ARG A 7 56.83 28.00 14.81
N ARG A 8 56.29 29.06 14.21
CA ARG A 8 55.31 29.93 14.89
C ARG A 8 53.96 29.19 14.91
N GLY A 9 53.37 29.06 16.10
CA GLY A 9 52.03 28.53 16.28
C GLY A 9 51.02 29.45 15.61
N VAL A 10 50.15 28.88 14.78
CA VAL A 10 48.94 29.53 14.30
C VAL A 10 47.86 29.18 15.33
N GLU A 11 47.43 30.15 16.12
CA GLU A 11 46.25 29.97 16.98
C GLU A 11 45.02 29.82 16.07
N GLY A 12 44.35 28.67 16.19
CA GLY A 12 43.11 28.40 15.47
C GLY A 12 41.96 29.26 16.02
N PRO A 13 40.88 29.44 15.24
CA PRO A 13 39.72 30.20 15.69
C PRO A 13 39.14 29.60 16.99
N PRO A 14 38.58 30.44 17.88
CA PRO A 14 38.02 29.97 19.13
C PRO A 14 36.89 28.95 18.89
N PRO A 15 36.73 27.95 19.77
CA PRO A 15 35.70 26.93 19.61
C PRO A 15 34.31 27.56 19.67
N VAL A 16 33.48 27.21 18.68
CA VAL A 16 32.08 27.65 18.60
C VAL A 16 31.30 27.03 19.77
N PRO A 17 30.52 27.81 20.54
CA PRO A 17 29.71 27.30 21.64
C PRO A 17 28.75 26.18 21.20
N LEU A 18 28.64 25.12 22.01
CA LEU A 18 27.78 23.96 21.72
C LEU A 18 26.29 24.34 21.49
N THR A 19 25.84 25.46 22.07
CA THR A 19 24.49 26.02 21.88
C THR A 19 24.28 26.55 20.46
N GLU A 20 25.30 27.17 19.85
CA GLU A 20 25.24 27.66 18.46
C GLU A 20 25.22 26.49 17.47
N ILE A 21 26.00 25.44 17.72
CA ILE A 21 26.01 24.21 16.90
C ILE A 21 24.63 23.52 16.94
N ARG A 22 23.98 23.47 18.12
CA ARG A 22 22.66 22.85 18.27
C ARG A 22 21.56 23.63 17.54
N ASN A 23 21.58 24.97 17.64
CA ASN A 23 20.61 25.83 16.96
C ASN A 23 20.78 25.79 15.43
N PHE A 24 22.03 25.75 14.95
CA PHE A 24 22.32 25.58 13.52
C PHE A 24 21.77 24.25 12.99
N THR A 25 21.93 23.17 13.75
CA THR A 25 21.43 21.84 13.39
C THR A 25 19.90 21.78 13.36
N LEU A 26 19.22 22.36 14.37
CA LEU A 26 17.75 22.40 14.42
C LEU A 26 17.16 23.21 13.26
N ASN A 27 17.70 24.39 12.99
CA ASN A 27 17.26 25.24 11.89
C ASN A 27 17.49 24.59 10.51
N ALA A 28 18.59 23.84 10.34
CA ALA A 28 18.86 23.10 9.12
C ALA A 28 17.87 21.94 8.90
N VAL A 29 17.48 21.23 9.97
CA VAL A 29 16.47 20.16 9.91
C VAL A 29 15.09 20.74 9.62
N GLU A 30 14.69 21.83 10.28
CA GLU A 30 13.42 22.53 10.00
C GLU A 30 13.38 23.10 8.59
N GLY A 31 14.49 23.68 8.11
CA GLY A 31 14.66 24.18 6.75
C GLY A 31 14.47 23.07 5.70
N ALA A 32 15.18 21.95 5.85
CA ALA A 32 15.05 20.80 4.95
C ALA A 32 13.63 20.20 4.96
N GLN A 33 12.98 20.11 6.12
CA GLN A 33 11.58 19.66 6.23
C GLN A 33 10.61 20.64 5.56
N SER A 34 10.85 21.94 5.67
CA SER A 34 10.03 22.97 5.02
C SER A 34 10.20 22.97 3.49
N GLU A 35 11.41 22.71 3.00
CA GLU A 35 11.72 22.60 1.56
C GLU A 35 11.13 21.33 0.96
N ILE A 36 11.23 20.18 1.65
CA ILE A 36 10.57 18.93 1.25
C ILE A 36 9.05 19.09 1.22
N ARG A 37 8.48 19.79 2.21
CA ARG A 37 7.04 20.10 2.26
C ARG A 37 6.60 21.03 1.12
N ASN A 38 7.41 22.04 0.80
CA ASN A 38 7.15 22.95 -0.32
C ASN A 38 7.35 22.27 -1.70
N GLN A 39 8.31 21.37 -1.85
CA GLN A 39 8.47 20.56 -3.06
C GLN A 39 7.31 19.59 -3.25
N LYS A 40 6.82 18.94 -2.20
CA LYS A 40 5.58 18.12 -2.26
C LYS A 40 4.35 18.96 -2.63
N SER A 41 4.27 20.21 -2.17
CA SER A 41 3.16 21.12 -2.49
C SER A 41 3.14 21.58 -3.96
N ALA A 42 4.24 21.46 -4.70
CA ALA A 42 4.34 21.92 -6.09
C ALA A 42 4.09 20.81 -7.13
N MET A 43 4.08 19.54 -6.72
CA MET A 43 3.83 18.42 -7.63
C MET A 43 2.34 18.13 -7.73
N LYS A 44 1.83 17.97 -8.96
CA LYS A 44 0.46 17.50 -9.17
C LYS A 44 0.34 16.09 -8.56
N THR A 45 -0.82 15.83 -7.97
CA THR A 45 -1.17 14.55 -7.34
C THR A 45 -2.58 14.15 -7.78
N CYS A 46 -2.92 12.87 -7.68
CA CYS A 46 -4.31 12.45 -7.90
C CYS A 46 -5.23 13.18 -6.91
N THR A 47 -6.45 13.53 -7.34
CA THR A 47 -7.38 14.32 -6.51
C THR A 47 -8.24 13.49 -5.58
N TRP A 48 -8.37 12.18 -5.82
CA TRP A 48 -9.19 11.27 -5.03
C TRP A 48 -8.79 11.11 -3.54
N PRO A 49 -7.53 11.28 -3.11
CA PRO A 49 -7.19 11.25 -1.68
C PRO A 49 -7.86 12.39 -0.90
N GLY A 50 -8.22 13.49 -1.59
CA GLY A 50 -8.77 14.69 -0.98
C GLY A 50 -7.81 15.29 0.05
N ASN A 51 -8.34 15.66 1.22
CA ASN A 51 -7.56 16.28 2.31
C ASN A 51 -7.36 15.34 3.51
N ASP A 52 -7.64 14.04 3.36
CA ASP A 52 -7.51 13.08 4.46
C ASP A 52 -6.05 12.59 4.57
N PRO A 53 -5.35 12.82 5.70
CA PRO A 53 -3.93 12.49 5.81
C PRO A 53 -3.61 11.02 5.55
N LEU A 54 -4.49 10.11 5.99
CA LEU A 54 -4.27 8.67 5.82
C LEU A 54 -4.48 8.24 4.36
N MET A 55 -5.46 8.84 3.67
CA MET A 55 -5.64 8.61 2.22
C MET A 55 -4.47 9.16 1.41
N ILE A 56 -3.94 10.34 1.77
CA ILE A 56 -2.76 10.93 1.13
C ILE A 56 -1.54 10.03 1.33
N GLU A 57 -1.30 9.56 2.56
CA GLU A 57 -0.18 8.64 2.83
C GLU A 57 -0.31 7.34 2.04
N TYR A 58 -1.50 6.74 2.00
CA TYR A 58 -1.77 5.55 1.21
C TYR A 58 -1.51 5.77 -0.29
N HIS A 59 -1.98 6.87 -0.85
CA HIS A 59 -1.68 7.26 -2.23
C HIS A 59 -0.18 7.41 -2.47
N ASP A 60 0.49 8.14 -1.59
CA ASP A 60 1.89 8.54 -1.73
C ASP A 60 2.87 7.38 -1.57
N THR A 61 2.47 6.30 -0.89
CA THR A 61 3.42 5.27 -0.45
C THR A 61 3.01 3.84 -0.81
N GLU A 62 1.72 3.56 -1.02
CA GLU A 62 1.21 2.20 -1.23
C GLU A 62 0.49 2.02 -2.56
N TRP A 63 -0.46 2.91 -2.90
CA TRP A 63 -1.33 2.71 -4.06
C TRP A 63 -0.55 2.81 -5.39
N GLY A 64 -0.75 1.81 -6.26
CA GLY A 64 -0.05 1.69 -7.54
C GLY A 64 1.40 1.20 -7.42
N VAL A 65 1.90 0.89 -6.22
CA VAL A 65 3.25 0.32 -6.03
C VAL A 65 3.20 -1.18 -6.25
N PRO A 66 4.05 -1.76 -7.11
CA PRO A 66 4.12 -3.21 -7.31
C PRO A 66 4.38 -3.95 -6.00
N VAL A 67 3.47 -4.85 -5.64
CA VAL A 67 3.59 -5.72 -4.46
C VAL A 67 3.85 -7.15 -4.89
N HIS A 68 4.89 -7.76 -4.30
CA HIS A 68 5.27 -9.17 -4.50
C HIS A 68 5.29 -9.99 -3.20
N ASP A 69 4.81 -9.41 -2.09
CA ASP A 69 4.67 -10.10 -0.81
C ASP A 69 3.27 -10.73 -0.69
N ASP A 70 3.21 -12.05 -0.56
CA ASP A 70 1.97 -12.82 -0.52
C ASP A 70 1.03 -12.39 0.61
N THR A 71 1.55 -12.09 1.80
CA THR A 71 0.74 -11.63 2.94
C THR A 71 0.13 -10.26 2.66
N LYS A 72 0.90 -9.33 2.08
CA LYS A 72 0.42 -8.02 1.68
C LYS A 72 -0.61 -8.09 0.55
N LEU A 73 -0.42 -8.96 -0.43
CA LEU A 73 -1.40 -9.21 -1.49
C LEU A 73 -2.71 -9.75 -0.90
N PHE A 74 -2.62 -10.68 0.05
CA PHE A 74 -3.81 -11.20 0.75
C PHE A 74 -4.51 -10.12 1.58
N GLU A 75 -3.75 -9.27 2.28
CA GLU A 75 -4.29 -8.11 3.00
C GLU A 75 -5.11 -7.21 2.07
N PHE A 76 -4.55 -6.78 0.93
CA PHE A 76 -5.26 -5.93 -0.02
C PHE A 76 -6.53 -6.59 -0.55
N LEU A 77 -6.44 -7.86 -0.97
CA LEU A 77 -7.60 -8.60 -1.45
C LEU A 77 -8.75 -8.66 -0.43
N VAL A 78 -8.43 -8.91 0.84
CA VAL A 78 -9.43 -8.92 1.92
C VAL A 78 -10.02 -7.52 2.12
N LEU A 79 -9.18 -6.48 2.19
CA LEU A 79 -9.65 -5.11 2.39
C LEU A 79 -10.58 -4.63 1.25
N ASP A 80 -10.25 -4.93 0.00
CA ASP A 80 -11.08 -4.59 -1.17
C ASP A 80 -12.41 -5.38 -1.18
N ALA A 81 -12.40 -6.64 -0.77
CA ALA A 81 -13.64 -7.39 -0.55
C ALA A 81 -14.53 -6.72 0.52
N PHE A 82 -13.92 -6.19 1.59
CA PHE A 82 -14.63 -5.44 2.62
C PHE A 82 -15.11 -4.06 2.17
N GLN A 83 -14.47 -3.46 1.18
CA GLN A 83 -14.88 -2.18 0.60
C GLN A 83 -16.24 -2.25 -0.12
N ALA A 84 -16.65 -3.38 -0.69
CA ALA A 84 -17.90 -3.45 -1.46
C ALA A 84 -19.12 -2.87 -0.69
N GLY A 85 -19.67 -1.76 -1.19
CA GLY A 85 -20.76 -0.99 -0.55
C GLY A 85 -20.33 0.12 0.41
N LEU A 86 -19.03 0.44 0.50
CA LEU A 86 -18.42 1.45 1.37
C LEU A 86 -17.37 2.26 0.62
N SER A 87 -16.91 3.36 1.22
CA SER A 87 -15.76 4.12 0.70
C SER A 87 -14.44 3.49 1.12
N TRP A 88 -13.39 3.59 0.28
CA TRP A 88 -12.05 3.13 0.65
C TRP A 88 -11.52 3.80 1.93
N LYS A 89 -11.80 5.11 2.12
CA LYS A 89 -11.53 5.82 3.37
C LYS A 89 -12.06 5.09 4.61
N THR A 90 -13.27 4.52 4.53
CA THR A 90 -13.85 3.77 5.66
C THR A 90 -13.05 2.51 5.98
N ILE A 91 -12.55 1.81 4.95
CA ILE A 91 -11.74 0.61 5.10
C ILE A 91 -10.35 0.96 5.64
N LEU A 92 -9.71 1.97 5.05
CA LEU A 92 -8.36 2.37 5.41
C LEU A 92 -8.27 2.83 6.87
N HIS A 93 -9.24 3.62 7.36
CA HIS A 93 -9.32 4.01 8.78
C HIS A 93 -9.58 2.85 9.74
N ARG A 94 -10.05 1.70 9.25
CA ARG A 94 -10.26 0.47 10.02
C ARG A 94 -9.16 -0.57 9.84
N ARG A 95 -8.17 -0.30 8.99
CA ARG A 95 -7.14 -1.27 8.59
C ARG A 95 -6.38 -1.87 9.76
N GLU A 96 -6.02 -1.07 10.76
CA GLU A 96 -5.41 -1.56 12.00
C GLU A 96 -6.34 -2.49 12.80
N GLY A 97 -7.65 -2.23 12.77
CA GLY A 97 -8.65 -3.13 13.33
C GLY A 97 -8.67 -4.47 12.60
N PHE A 98 -8.64 -4.45 11.26
CA PHE A 98 -8.55 -5.67 10.45
C PHE A 98 -7.27 -6.46 10.72
N ARG A 99 -6.12 -5.79 10.80
CA ARG A 99 -4.83 -6.43 11.15
C ARG A 99 -4.92 -7.19 12.46
N ARG A 100 -5.43 -6.57 13.52
CA ARG A 100 -5.60 -7.26 14.82
C ARG A 100 -6.62 -8.39 14.76
N ALA A 101 -7.76 -8.14 14.12
CA ALA A 101 -8.88 -9.08 14.11
C ALA A 101 -8.55 -10.38 13.35
N PHE A 102 -7.81 -10.25 12.24
CA PHE A 102 -7.44 -11.33 11.32
C PHE A 102 -5.95 -11.72 11.44
N ASP A 103 -5.37 -11.71 12.64
CA ASP A 103 -4.00 -12.22 12.88
C ASP A 103 -2.92 -11.69 11.91
N ASN A 104 -2.95 -10.39 11.63
CA ASN A 104 -2.10 -9.70 10.64
C ASN A 104 -2.16 -10.31 9.24
N PHE A 105 -3.33 -10.80 8.84
CA PHE A 105 -3.57 -11.45 7.54
C PHE A 105 -2.76 -12.73 7.32
N ASP A 106 -2.38 -13.43 8.40
CA ASP A 106 -1.82 -14.77 8.33
C ASP A 106 -2.86 -15.76 7.80
N ALA A 107 -2.75 -16.09 6.51
CA ALA A 107 -3.69 -16.97 5.82
C ALA A 107 -3.77 -18.37 6.45
N VAL A 108 -2.69 -18.88 7.05
CA VAL A 108 -2.68 -20.20 7.70
C VAL A 108 -3.57 -20.19 8.93
N LYS A 109 -3.45 -19.14 9.76
CA LYS A 109 -4.31 -18.98 10.94
C LYS A 109 -5.76 -18.75 10.55
N ILE A 110 -6.01 -17.82 9.63
CA ILE A 110 -7.37 -17.47 9.20
C ILE A 110 -8.09 -18.67 8.57
N ALA A 111 -7.37 -19.49 7.78
CA ALA A 111 -7.95 -20.68 7.17
C ALA A 111 -8.44 -21.72 8.20
N ALA A 112 -7.87 -21.70 9.41
CA ALA A 112 -8.19 -22.60 10.51
C ALA A 112 -9.25 -22.04 11.48
N TYR A 113 -9.73 -20.81 11.29
CA TYR A 113 -10.76 -20.22 12.12
C TYR A 113 -12.04 -21.06 12.17
N ASN A 114 -12.58 -21.22 13.37
CA ASN A 114 -13.79 -21.99 13.63
C ASN A 114 -14.99 -21.06 13.94
N GLU A 115 -16.11 -21.61 14.42
CA GLU A 115 -17.29 -20.81 14.76
C GLU A 115 -17.06 -19.85 15.94
N GLU A 116 -16.19 -20.18 16.90
CA GLU A 116 -15.83 -19.26 17.99
C GLU A 116 -15.09 -18.03 17.46
N ASP A 117 -14.13 -18.23 16.55
CA ASP A 117 -13.43 -17.14 15.86
C ASP A 117 -14.39 -16.28 15.04
N TYR A 118 -15.32 -16.92 14.32
CA TYR A 118 -16.36 -16.22 13.57
C TYR A 118 -17.22 -15.33 14.49
N HIS A 119 -17.65 -15.85 15.65
CA HIS A 119 -18.43 -15.07 16.61
C HIS A 119 -17.61 -13.95 17.27
N ARG A 120 -16.33 -14.19 17.57
CA ARG A 120 -15.38 -13.16 18.03
C ARG A 120 -15.28 -12.01 17.03
N LEU A 121 -15.09 -12.31 15.75
CA LEU A 121 -15.02 -11.32 14.66
C LEU A 121 -16.33 -10.55 14.50
N LEU A 122 -17.48 -11.20 14.66
CA LEU A 122 -18.77 -10.51 14.66
C LEU A 122 -18.97 -9.56 15.84
N GLY A 123 -18.26 -9.77 16.95
CA GLY A 123 -18.26 -8.88 18.10
C GLY A 123 -17.32 -7.68 17.97
N ASP A 124 -16.31 -7.76 17.10
CA ASP A 124 -15.22 -6.78 17.01
C ASP A 124 -15.68 -5.48 16.29
N SER A 125 -15.67 -4.37 17.03
CA SER A 125 -16.06 -3.05 16.52
C SER A 125 -14.97 -2.36 15.70
N GLY A 126 -13.74 -2.90 15.72
CA GLY A 126 -12.60 -2.47 14.91
C GLY A 126 -12.78 -2.77 13.42
N ILE A 127 -13.59 -3.77 13.07
CA ILE A 127 -13.83 -4.17 11.67
C ILE A 127 -15.28 -3.90 11.21
N ILE A 128 -15.52 -4.12 9.93
CA ILE A 128 -16.88 -4.13 9.37
C ILE A 128 -17.52 -5.49 9.67
N ARG A 129 -18.50 -5.51 10.58
CA ARG A 129 -19.19 -6.71 11.10
C ARG A 129 -20.20 -7.29 10.10
N ASN A 130 -19.73 -7.68 8.92
CA ASN A 130 -20.54 -8.30 7.89
C ASN A 130 -20.35 -9.83 7.90
N ARG A 131 -21.42 -10.57 8.24
CA ARG A 131 -21.42 -12.05 8.34
C ARG A 131 -20.87 -12.75 7.11
N ALA A 132 -21.33 -12.34 5.92
CA ALA A 132 -20.96 -12.98 4.68
C ALA A 132 -19.48 -12.72 4.32
N LYS A 133 -19.01 -11.49 4.51
CA LYS A 133 -17.61 -11.12 4.23
C LYS A 133 -16.62 -11.76 5.20
N ILE A 134 -16.97 -11.90 6.48
CA ILE A 134 -16.13 -12.62 7.45
C ILE A 134 -16.00 -14.10 7.05
N ARG A 135 -17.12 -14.80 6.79
CA ARG A 135 -17.06 -16.19 6.31
C ARG A 135 -16.31 -16.31 4.98
N GLY A 136 -16.55 -15.36 4.08
CA GLY A 136 -15.85 -15.26 2.81
C GLY A 136 -14.35 -15.14 2.98
N THR A 137 -13.87 -14.38 3.97
CA THR A 137 -12.44 -14.21 4.26
C THR A 137 -11.80 -15.52 4.74
N ILE A 138 -12.48 -16.27 5.62
CA ILE A 138 -12.02 -17.60 6.07
C ILE A 138 -11.93 -18.56 4.87
N ARG A 139 -12.96 -18.58 4.02
CA ARG A 139 -12.94 -19.38 2.78
C ARG A 139 -11.82 -18.94 1.84
N ASN A 140 -11.63 -17.64 1.64
CA ASN A 140 -10.63 -17.08 0.76
C ASN A 140 -9.21 -17.42 1.24
N ALA A 141 -8.96 -17.45 2.56
CA ALA A 141 -7.68 -17.89 3.11
C ALA A 141 -7.36 -19.35 2.74
N GLN A 142 -8.36 -20.24 2.79
CA GLN A 142 -8.17 -21.64 2.37
C GLN A 142 -7.83 -21.75 0.89
N VAL A 143 -8.57 -21.04 0.03
CA VAL A 143 -8.31 -21.04 -1.42
C VAL A 143 -6.96 -20.39 -1.75
N PHE A 144 -6.58 -19.34 -1.03
CA PHE A 144 -5.27 -18.71 -1.15
C PHE A 144 -4.14 -19.70 -0.89
N LEU A 145 -4.21 -20.50 0.18
CA LEU A 145 -3.22 -21.54 0.49
C LEU A 145 -3.19 -22.64 -0.59
N ASP A 146 -4.34 -22.99 -1.16
CA ASP A 146 -4.40 -23.96 -2.26
C ASP A 146 -3.75 -23.42 -3.53
N ILE A 147 -3.92 -22.12 -3.83
CA ILE A 147 -3.20 -21.45 -4.92
C ILE A 147 -1.70 -21.46 -4.68
N GLN A 148 -1.23 -21.16 -3.47
CA GLN A 148 0.20 -21.22 -3.16
C GLN A 148 0.79 -22.62 -3.42
N LYS A 149 0.04 -23.69 -3.16
CA LYS A 149 0.48 -25.07 -3.49
C LYS A 149 0.55 -25.31 -5.01
N GLU A 150 -0.39 -24.77 -5.78
CA GLU A 150 -0.48 -25.00 -7.24
C GLU A 150 0.51 -24.13 -8.03
N PHE A 151 0.67 -22.86 -7.65
CA PHE A 151 1.47 -21.86 -8.37
C PHE A 151 2.81 -21.55 -7.70
N GLY A 152 3.08 -22.13 -6.53
CA GLY A 152 4.25 -21.83 -5.69
C GLY A 152 4.08 -20.60 -4.81
N SER A 153 3.37 -19.57 -5.27
CA SER A 153 3.00 -18.37 -4.50
C SER A 153 1.70 -17.76 -5.02
N PHE A 154 1.07 -16.89 -4.23
CA PHE A 154 -0.08 -16.12 -4.69
C PHE A 154 0.35 -14.97 -5.61
N ASP A 155 1.53 -14.40 -5.40
CA ASP A 155 2.22 -13.45 -6.28
C ASP A 155 2.29 -13.97 -7.72
N ALA A 156 2.90 -15.15 -7.92
CA ALA A 156 3.01 -15.76 -9.24
C ALA A 156 1.64 -15.98 -9.89
N TYR A 157 0.63 -16.35 -9.09
CA TYR A 157 -0.73 -16.52 -9.58
C TYR A 157 -1.38 -15.20 -10.02
N ILE A 158 -1.29 -14.14 -9.22
CA ILE A 158 -1.95 -12.86 -9.51
C ILE A 158 -1.24 -12.09 -10.63
N TRP A 159 0.09 -12.07 -10.65
CA TRP A 159 0.84 -11.33 -11.67
C TRP A 159 0.78 -11.97 -13.06
N GLN A 160 0.36 -13.24 -13.17
CA GLN A 160 0.14 -13.87 -14.48
C GLN A 160 -0.90 -13.12 -15.33
N PHE A 161 -1.89 -12.47 -14.70
CA PHE A 161 -2.99 -11.78 -15.39
C PHE A 161 -2.52 -10.52 -16.14
N THR A 162 -1.34 -9.99 -15.82
CA THR A 162 -0.71 -8.86 -16.52
C THR A 162 0.62 -9.26 -17.18
N GLY A 163 0.89 -10.56 -17.31
CA GLY A 163 2.14 -11.05 -17.88
C GLY A 163 3.38 -10.73 -17.04
N GLY A 164 3.22 -10.59 -15.72
CA GLY A 164 4.32 -10.33 -14.78
C GLY A 164 4.80 -8.88 -14.75
N LYS A 165 4.05 -7.94 -15.34
CA LYS A 165 4.43 -6.53 -15.43
C LYS A 165 3.27 -5.61 -15.05
N THR A 166 3.61 -4.44 -14.54
CA THR A 166 2.61 -3.38 -14.30
C THR A 166 2.13 -2.84 -15.64
N ILE A 167 0.80 -2.78 -15.82
CA ILE A 167 0.19 -2.09 -16.95
C ILE A 167 0.11 -0.60 -16.60
N VAL A 168 0.86 0.23 -17.33
CA VAL A 168 0.85 1.68 -17.13
C VAL A 168 -0.20 2.29 -18.05
N ASN A 169 -1.27 2.83 -17.48
CA ASN A 169 -2.30 3.56 -18.23
C ASN A 169 -1.96 5.05 -18.32
N HIS A 170 -2.63 5.81 -19.19
CA HIS A 170 -2.30 7.23 -19.44
C HIS A 170 -3.52 8.13 -19.28
N TRP A 171 -4.22 7.99 -18.15
CA TRP A 171 -5.42 8.79 -17.84
C TRP A 171 -5.05 10.21 -17.44
N THR A 172 -5.75 11.20 -17.98
CA THR A 172 -5.60 12.61 -17.59
C THR A 172 -6.63 13.05 -16.56
N GLU A 173 -7.77 12.34 -16.48
CA GLU A 173 -8.89 12.64 -15.58
C GLU A 173 -9.42 11.38 -14.90
N LEU A 174 -9.93 11.51 -13.66
CA LEU A 174 -10.43 10.36 -12.88
C LEU A 174 -11.63 9.65 -13.53
N ASN A 175 -12.46 10.38 -14.28
CA ASN A 175 -13.65 9.82 -14.95
C ASN A 175 -13.29 8.89 -16.13
N GLN A 176 -12.03 8.88 -16.57
CA GLN A 176 -11.53 8.00 -17.63
C GLN A 176 -11.11 6.63 -17.08
N ILE A 177 -10.79 6.56 -15.78
CA ILE A 177 -10.40 5.32 -15.12
C ILE A 177 -11.61 4.39 -15.09
N PRO A 178 -11.55 3.21 -15.72
CA PRO A 178 -12.70 2.32 -15.76
C PRO A 178 -12.92 1.64 -14.40
N ALA A 179 -14.10 1.09 -14.19
CA ALA A 179 -14.39 0.30 -12.99
C ALA A 179 -13.89 -1.15 -13.10
N THR A 180 -13.54 -1.61 -14.30
CA THR A 180 -13.11 -2.98 -14.64
C THR A 180 -12.19 -2.94 -15.87
N SER A 181 -11.43 -4.01 -16.10
CA SER A 181 -10.64 -4.23 -17.31
C SER A 181 -10.76 -5.69 -17.79
N PRO A 182 -10.31 -6.04 -19.01
CA PRO A 182 -10.22 -7.42 -19.46
C PRO A 182 -9.42 -8.33 -18.51
N GLU A 183 -8.35 -7.80 -17.92
CA GLU A 183 -7.51 -8.51 -16.95
C GLU A 183 -8.25 -8.75 -15.63
N SER A 184 -8.98 -7.75 -15.12
CA SER A 184 -9.77 -7.93 -13.90
C SER A 184 -10.95 -8.87 -14.11
N ASP A 185 -11.54 -8.89 -15.31
CA ASP A 185 -12.58 -9.84 -15.70
C ASP A 185 -12.04 -11.28 -15.72
N ALA A 186 -10.86 -11.48 -16.30
CA ALA A 186 -10.18 -12.77 -16.35
C ALA A 186 -9.81 -13.25 -14.93
N MET A 187 -9.22 -12.37 -14.12
CA MET A 187 -8.88 -12.63 -12.72
C MET A 187 -10.12 -13.02 -11.90
N ALA A 188 -11.18 -12.21 -11.97
CA ALA A 188 -12.42 -12.48 -11.25
C ALA A 188 -13.06 -13.81 -11.67
N LYS A 189 -13.05 -14.13 -12.96
CA LYS A 189 -13.59 -15.40 -13.47
C LYS A 189 -12.82 -16.60 -12.91
N ASP A 190 -11.48 -16.55 -12.92
CA ASP A 190 -10.66 -17.66 -12.44
C ASP A 190 -10.73 -17.79 -10.91
N MET A 191 -10.62 -16.68 -10.18
CA MET A 191 -10.74 -16.66 -8.72
C MET A 191 -12.08 -17.24 -8.25
N LYS A 192 -13.19 -16.87 -8.90
CA LYS A 192 -14.52 -17.45 -8.61
C LYS A 192 -14.57 -18.94 -8.90
N LYS A 193 -13.98 -19.39 -10.02
CA LYS A 193 -13.91 -20.82 -10.37
C LYS A 193 -13.15 -21.62 -9.31
N ARG A 194 -12.10 -21.03 -8.71
CA ARG A 194 -11.32 -21.61 -7.61
C ARG A 194 -12.03 -21.56 -6.25
N GLY A 195 -13.11 -20.80 -6.16
CA GLY A 195 -13.96 -20.71 -4.98
C GLY A 195 -13.66 -19.52 -4.06
N PHE A 196 -12.93 -18.51 -4.54
CA PHE A 196 -12.92 -17.21 -3.87
C PHE A 196 -14.33 -16.60 -3.87
N THR A 197 -14.62 -15.86 -2.82
CA THR A 197 -15.83 -15.07 -2.63
C THR A 197 -15.48 -13.59 -2.59
N PHE A 198 -16.45 -12.73 -2.92
CA PHE A 198 -16.25 -11.27 -2.97
C PHE A 198 -15.09 -10.82 -3.90
N CYS A 199 -14.90 -11.52 -5.01
CA CYS A 199 -13.91 -11.22 -6.05
C CYS A 199 -14.59 -10.88 -7.39
N GLY A 200 -15.53 -9.93 -7.38
CA GLY A 200 -16.11 -9.40 -8.62
C GLY A 200 -15.07 -8.60 -9.41
N SER A 201 -15.26 -8.43 -10.73
CA SER A 201 -14.28 -7.73 -11.57
C SER A 201 -13.93 -6.32 -11.06
N THR A 202 -14.91 -5.58 -10.53
CA THR A 202 -14.66 -4.27 -9.91
C THR A 202 -13.76 -4.36 -8.67
N ILE A 203 -13.93 -5.40 -7.86
CA ILE A 203 -13.09 -5.64 -6.68
C ILE A 203 -11.69 -6.06 -7.13
N CYS A 204 -11.58 -6.93 -8.13
CA CYS A 204 -10.30 -7.33 -8.71
C CYS A 204 -9.57 -6.14 -9.34
N TYR A 205 -10.26 -5.22 -10.02
CA TYR A 205 -9.64 -4.03 -10.59
C TYR A 205 -9.14 -3.07 -9.52
N ALA A 206 -9.93 -2.84 -8.46
CA ALA A 206 -9.50 -2.07 -7.29
C ALA A 206 -8.26 -2.68 -6.62
N PHE A 207 -8.24 -4.02 -6.46
CA PHE A 207 -7.08 -4.75 -5.97
C PHE A 207 -5.86 -4.62 -6.89
N MET A 208 -6.04 -4.72 -8.20
CA MET A 208 -4.97 -4.54 -9.18
C MET A 208 -4.35 -3.13 -9.08
N GLN A 209 -5.18 -2.10 -8.89
CA GLN A 209 -4.71 -0.73 -8.67
C GLN A 209 -3.97 -0.61 -7.32
N ALA A 210 -4.51 -1.19 -6.26
CA ALA A 210 -3.91 -1.15 -4.92
C ALA A 210 -2.54 -1.84 -4.88
N ALA A 211 -2.41 -3.01 -5.52
CA ALA A 211 -1.21 -3.84 -5.53
C ALA A 211 -0.22 -3.50 -6.67
N GLY A 212 -0.52 -2.50 -7.49
CA GLY A 212 0.37 -2.03 -8.56
C GLY A 212 0.46 -2.95 -9.78
N LEU A 213 -0.51 -3.85 -9.99
CA LEU A 213 -0.64 -4.57 -11.26
C LEU A 213 -1.02 -3.62 -12.39
N VAL A 214 -1.79 -2.57 -12.07
CA VAL A 214 -2.06 -1.44 -12.95
C VAL A 214 -1.61 -0.16 -12.26
N ASP A 215 -0.98 0.72 -13.03
CA ASP A 215 -0.69 2.08 -12.61
C ASP A 215 -1.71 3.03 -13.25
N ASP A 216 -2.72 3.37 -12.46
CA ASP A 216 -3.78 4.32 -12.78
C ASP A 216 -3.57 5.71 -12.15
N HIS A 217 -2.36 6.02 -11.67
CA HIS A 217 -2.03 7.41 -11.35
C HIS A 217 -2.28 8.28 -12.58
N LEU A 218 -2.88 9.45 -12.38
CA LEU A 218 -3.14 10.38 -13.49
C LEU A 218 -1.83 10.95 -14.04
N GLU A 219 -1.86 11.34 -15.31
CA GLU A 219 -0.79 12.08 -15.95
C GLU A 219 -0.41 13.34 -15.13
N GLY A 220 0.88 13.48 -14.87
CA GLY A 220 1.43 14.54 -14.02
C GLY A 220 1.37 14.26 -12.51
N CYS A 221 0.74 13.18 -12.05
CA CYS A 221 0.89 12.74 -10.66
C CYS A 221 2.36 12.38 -10.39
N PHE A 222 2.93 12.85 -9.28
CA PHE A 222 4.33 12.54 -8.94
C PHE A 222 4.60 11.05 -8.67
N ARG A 223 3.55 10.28 -8.38
CA ARG A 223 3.60 8.83 -8.18
C ARG A 223 3.46 8.04 -9.48
N LYS A 224 3.21 8.71 -10.61
CA LYS A 224 3.12 8.06 -11.90
C LYS A 224 4.43 7.32 -12.20
N SER A 225 4.35 6.03 -12.50
CA SER A 225 5.51 5.30 -12.98
C SER A 225 5.95 5.91 -14.31
N GLN A 226 7.22 6.30 -14.37
CA GLN A 226 7.90 6.57 -15.62
C GLN A 226 8.12 5.19 -16.22
N GLY A 227 7.27 4.75 -17.16
CA GLY A 227 7.28 3.39 -17.69
C GLY A 227 8.70 2.89 -17.99
N GLY A 228 9.02 1.70 -17.50
CA GLY A 228 10.27 0.99 -17.79
C GLY A 228 10.24 0.26 -19.13
#